data_AF-A0A954EGP3-F1
#
_entry.id   AF-A0A954EGP3-F1
#
_cell.length_a   1.000
_cell.length_b   1.000
_cell.length_c   1.000
_cell.angle_alpha   90.00
_cell.angle_beta   90.00
_cell.angle_gamma   90.00
#
_symmetry.space_group_name_H-M   'P 1'
#
loop_
_entity.id
_entity.type
_entity.pdbx_description
1 polymer ?
#
loop_
_entity_poly.entity_id
_entity_poly.type
_entity_poly.pdbx_seq_one_letter_code
_entity_poly.pdbx_strand_id
1 'polypeptide(L)'
;MKTLAFSLLLLFTTCQSADAQTSLKYVPAPADNPLKGLVPYARPQADRFPHSMEFSYLPMSALMIGPNQFDWAPLEQMLNDIASRRHQTVFRIWLEYPGKKEGIPPYLEKAGLKVTEWVNTNTAPFPPEKVRTPDYESPLLRQAFREFIAAMGKKYDGDPRIGYITAGLLGTWGEWHTYPRDDLWASKQVQQEVLDAYEAAFQKTPVLLRYPAGENAWAHAANHNRKFGYHDDSFAWATLETGKEADNWFYMASLRSAGPQALAKWKIAPIGGEIRP
;
A
#
# COMPACT_ATOMS: atom_id res chain seq x y z
N MET A 1 51.74 -43.03 47.99
CA MET A 1 50.78 -41.99 48.43
C MET A 1 50.65 -40.98 47.29
N LYS A 2 49.75 -41.26 46.35
CA LYS A 2 48.45 -40.59 46.11
C LYS A 2 48.58 -39.20 45.46
N THR A 3 48.54 -39.22 44.13
CA THR A 3 48.34 -38.12 43.18
C THR A 3 46.93 -37.53 43.33
N LEU A 4 46.80 -36.20 43.43
CA LEU A 4 45.51 -35.50 43.35
C LEU A 4 45.16 -35.28 41.87
N ALA A 5 44.02 -35.81 41.44
CA ALA A 5 43.38 -35.46 40.17
C ALA A 5 42.24 -34.46 40.47
N PHE A 6 42.26 -33.31 39.79
CA PHE A 6 41.19 -32.32 39.84
C PHE A 6 40.13 -32.69 38.78
N SER A 7 38.93 -33.06 39.21
CA SER A 7 37.79 -33.28 38.31
C SER A 7 37.09 -31.96 38.04
N LEU A 8 37.07 -31.55 36.78
CA LEU A 8 36.34 -30.38 36.28
C LEU A 8 34.87 -30.75 36.07
N LEU A 9 33.96 -30.18 36.86
CA LEU A 9 32.52 -30.37 36.72
C LEU A 9 31.98 -29.37 35.69
N LEU A 10 31.61 -29.81 34.49
CA LEU A 10 30.88 -28.99 33.53
C LEU A 10 29.40 -28.94 33.90
N LEU A 11 28.93 -27.76 34.32
CA LEU A 11 27.51 -27.45 34.46
C LEU A 11 26.94 -27.06 33.09
N PHE A 12 26.09 -27.92 32.53
CA PHE A 12 25.24 -27.55 31.39
C PHE A 12 24.03 -26.77 31.89
N THR A 13 24.04 -25.45 31.70
CA THR A 13 22.88 -24.59 31.88
C THR A 13 21.95 -24.77 30.68
N THR A 14 20.81 -25.42 30.89
CA THR A 14 19.69 -25.42 29.93
C THR A 14 19.03 -24.04 29.96
N CYS A 15 19.22 -23.25 28.91
CA CYS A 15 18.51 -21.99 28.74
C CYS A 15 17.09 -22.31 28.25
N GLN A 16 16.13 -22.42 29.18
CA GLN A 16 14.71 -22.38 28.83
C GLN A 16 14.33 -20.94 28.52
N SER A 17 14.11 -20.64 27.25
CA SER A 17 13.46 -19.41 26.82
C SER A 17 11.98 -19.48 27.26
N ALA A 18 11.68 -18.88 28.40
CA ALA A 18 10.31 -18.61 28.78
C ALA A 18 9.80 -17.46 27.92
N ASP A 19 8.91 -17.76 26.97
CA ASP A 19 8.08 -16.75 26.32
C ASP A 19 7.24 -16.07 27.40
N ALA A 20 7.72 -14.93 27.90
CA ALA A 20 6.99 -14.11 28.85
C ALA A 20 5.80 -13.46 28.14
N GLN A 21 4.69 -14.19 28.06
CA GLN A 21 3.41 -13.65 27.63
C GLN A 21 2.97 -12.62 28.69
N THR A 22 3.29 -11.36 28.43
CA THR A 22 2.95 -10.26 29.33
C THR A 22 1.47 -9.96 29.14
N SER A 23 0.67 -10.17 30.19
CA SER A 23 -0.73 -9.72 30.19
C SER A 23 -0.73 -8.19 30.26
N LEU A 24 -1.05 -7.54 29.14
CA LEU A 24 -1.22 -6.10 29.10
C LEU A 24 -2.58 -5.74 29.70
N LYS A 25 -2.57 -4.90 30.73
CA LYS A 25 -3.81 -4.27 31.21
C LYS A 25 -4.31 -3.31 30.15
N TYR A 26 -5.56 -3.47 29.72
CA TYR A 26 -6.21 -2.51 28.84
C TYR A 26 -6.20 -1.12 29.49
N VAL A 27 -5.63 -0.16 28.79
CA VAL A 27 -5.73 1.27 29.11
C VAL A 27 -6.41 1.92 27.89
N PRO A 28 -7.43 2.77 28.08
CA PRO A 28 -7.98 3.55 26.98
C PRO A 28 -6.85 4.33 26.30
N ALA A 29 -6.64 4.11 25.01
CA ALA A 29 -5.79 4.99 24.23
C ALA A 29 -6.38 6.41 24.26
N PRO A 30 -5.55 7.47 24.23
CA PRO A 30 -6.06 8.82 24.03
C PRO A 30 -6.98 8.84 22.80
N ALA A 31 -8.14 9.50 22.90
CA ALA A 31 -9.09 9.60 21.79
C ALA A 31 -8.43 10.25 20.55
N ASP A 32 -7.43 11.07 20.82
CA ASP A 32 -6.41 11.60 19.94
C ASP A 32 -5.22 10.64 19.82
N ASN A 33 -5.42 9.51 19.14
CA ASN A 33 -4.32 8.73 18.56
C ASN A 33 -4.21 9.08 17.07
N PRO A 34 -3.78 10.31 16.72
CA PRO A 34 -3.75 10.74 15.33
C PRO A 34 -2.84 9.80 14.54
N LEU A 35 -3.26 9.50 13.32
CA LEU A 35 -2.50 8.69 12.37
C LEU A 35 -2.31 7.22 12.79
N LYS A 36 -3.05 6.71 13.78
CA LYS A 36 -3.01 5.29 14.20
C LYS A 36 -4.39 4.78 14.57
N GLY A 37 -4.57 3.47 14.45
CA GLY A 37 -5.82 2.78 14.81
C GLY A 37 -6.62 2.32 13.61
N LEU A 38 -7.88 1.93 13.85
CA LEU A 38 -8.77 1.43 12.81
C LEU A 38 -9.25 2.59 11.92
N VAL A 39 -9.33 2.32 10.61
CA VAL A 39 -9.71 3.30 9.59
C VAL A 39 -10.92 2.76 8.83
N PRO A 40 -12.11 3.36 8.97
CA PRO A 40 -13.23 3.00 8.12
C PRO A 40 -13.10 3.68 6.75
N TYR A 41 -13.84 3.17 5.77
CA TYR A 41 -14.17 3.93 4.57
C TYR A 41 -14.86 5.26 4.94
N ALA A 42 -14.65 6.27 4.10
CA ALA A 42 -15.19 7.61 4.33
C ALA A 42 -16.71 7.62 4.47
N ARG A 43 -17.20 8.48 5.35
CA ARG A 43 -18.60 8.52 5.79
C ARG A 43 -19.09 7.16 6.32
N PRO A 44 -18.44 6.62 7.36
CA PRO A 44 -18.91 5.39 7.99
C PRO A 44 -20.35 5.54 8.50
N GLN A 45 -21.02 4.40 8.67
CA GLN A 45 -22.25 4.36 9.47
C GLN A 45 -21.98 4.92 10.87
N ALA A 46 -23.00 5.56 11.46
CA ALA A 46 -22.92 6.08 12.82
C ALA A 46 -22.52 4.98 13.82
N ASP A 47 -21.82 5.37 14.89
CA ASP A 47 -21.48 4.50 16.03
C ASP A 47 -20.61 3.26 15.72
N ARG A 48 -19.83 3.27 14.62
CA ARG A 48 -18.98 2.13 14.22
C ARG A 48 -17.88 1.81 15.24
N PHE A 49 -16.92 2.72 15.43
CA PHE A 49 -15.85 2.68 16.44
C PHE A 49 -15.14 4.04 16.49
N PRO A 50 -14.48 4.42 17.60
CA PRO A 50 -13.65 5.63 17.64
C PRO A 50 -12.52 5.58 16.61
N HIS A 51 -12.39 6.61 15.79
CA HIS A 51 -11.36 6.73 14.76
C HIS A 51 -10.95 8.19 14.57
N SER A 52 -9.75 8.39 14.03
CA SER A 52 -9.19 9.70 13.68
C SER A 52 -8.87 9.81 12.19
N MET A 53 -9.07 8.73 11.43
CA MET A 53 -8.79 8.68 10.00
C MET A 53 -9.94 8.05 9.24
N GLU A 54 -10.11 8.41 7.97
CA GLU A 54 -11.03 7.77 7.02
C GLU A 54 -10.31 7.43 5.71
N PHE A 55 -10.66 6.31 5.10
CA PHE A 55 -10.10 5.84 3.83
C PHE A 55 -11.02 6.16 2.65
N SER A 56 -10.48 6.60 1.51
CA SER A 56 -11.27 6.76 0.29
C SER A 56 -10.46 6.57 -1.01
N TYR A 57 -11.17 6.35 -2.11
CA TYR A 57 -10.65 6.15 -3.45
C TYR A 57 -11.00 7.32 -4.36
N LEU A 58 -10.12 7.66 -5.30
CA LEU A 58 -10.43 8.55 -6.42
C LEU A 58 -9.88 8.00 -7.74
N PRO A 59 -10.63 8.06 -8.85
CA PRO A 59 -10.08 7.74 -10.16
C PRO A 59 -9.09 8.83 -10.61
N MET A 60 -8.03 8.44 -11.31
CA MET A 60 -7.09 9.39 -11.90
C MET A 60 -7.79 10.33 -12.89
N SER A 61 -8.79 9.85 -13.64
CA SER A 61 -9.54 10.65 -14.62
C SER A 61 -10.27 11.86 -14.01
N ALA A 62 -10.64 11.80 -12.73
CA ALA A 62 -11.26 12.92 -12.04
C ALA A 62 -10.26 14.02 -11.68
N LEU A 63 -8.96 13.70 -11.71
CA LEU A 63 -7.89 14.59 -11.24
C LEU A 63 -6.97 15.06 -12.37
N MET A 64 -6.79 14.28 -13.43
CA MET A 64 -6.00 14.65 -14.61
C MET A 64 -6.91 14.68 -15.84
N ILE A 65 -7.32 15.88 -16.23
CA ILE A 65 -8.33 16.10 -17.28
C ILE A 65 -7.72 16.36 -18.67
N GLY A 66 -6.40 16.59 -18.73
CA GLY A 66 -5.65 16.81 -19.97
C GLY A 66 -4.14 16.75 -19.74
N PRO A 67 -3.32 16.88 -20.79
CA PRO A 67 -1.86 16.94 -20.66
C PRO A 67 -1.46 18.10 -19.75
N ASN A 68 -0.81 17.81 -18.62
CA ASN A 68 -0.48 18.79 -17.56
C ASN A 68 -1.67 19.67 -17.10
N GLN A 69 -2.91 19.18 -17.20
CA GLN A 69 -4.12 19.87 -16.74
C GLN A 69 -4.80 19.04 -15.66
N PHE A 70 -4.99 19.65 -14.49
CA PHE A 70 -5.47 18.97 -13.30
C PHE A 70 -6.72 19.63 -12.72
N ASP A 71 -7.72 18.81 -12.41
CA ASP A 71 -8.88 19.24 -11.63
C ASP A 71 -8.75 18.70 -10.20
N TRP A 72 -8.44 19.60 -9.27
CA TRP A 72 -8.23 19.22 -7.88
C TRP A 72 -9.52 19.29 -7.05
N ALA A 73 -10.63 19.77 -7.60
CA ALA A 73 -11.88 19.94 -6.86
C ALA A 73 -12.39 18.64 -6.22
N PRO A 74 -12.34 17.46 -6.88
CA PRO A 74 -12.78 16.20 -6.26
C PRO A 74 -11.94 15.82 -5.03
N LEU A 75 -10.62 16.00 -5.11
CA LEU A 75 -9.72 15.72 -3.98
C LEU A 75 -9.92 16.73 -2.85
N GLU A 76 -10.02 18.03 -3.15
CA GLU A 76 -10.30 19.07 -2.15
C GLU A 76 -11.65 18.83 -1.44
N GLN A 77 -12.69 18.45 -2.19
CA GLN A 77 -14.00 18.14 -1.62
C GLN A 77 -13.92 16.94 -0.67
N MET A 78 -13.22 15.88 -1.06
CA MET A 78 -13.01 14.70 -0.21
C MET A 78 -12.23 15.04 1.06
N LEU A 79 -11.12 15.76 0.95
CA LEU A 79 -10.30 16.18 2.09
C LEU A 79 -11.09 17.08 3.04
N ASN A 80 -11.85 18.04 2.52
CA ASN A 80 -12.67 18.93 3.34
C ASN A 80 -13.85 18.22 4.01
N ASP A 81 -14.48 17.26 3.32
CA ASP A 81 -15.55 16.45 3.90
C ASP A 81 -15.04 15.65 5.10
N ILE A 82 -13.91 14.95 4.95
CA ILE A 82 -13.31 14.15 6.02
C ILE A 82 -12.79 15.07 7.16
N ALA A 83 -12.12 16.16 6.82
CA ALA A 83 -11.63 17.13 7.80
C ALA A 83 -12.76 17.81 8.59
N SER A 84 -13.96 17.97 8.01
CA SER A 84 -15.12 18.53 8.73
C SER A 84 -15.55 17.68 9.94
N ARG A 85 -15.21 16.38 9.93
CA ARG A 85 -15.39 15.43 11.04
C ARG A 85 -14.16 15.34 11.95
N ARG A 86 -13.15 16.19 11.74
CA ARG A 86 -11.85 16.22 12.45
C ARG A 86 -11.00 14.97 12.25
N HIS A 87 -11.13 14.34 11.10
CA HIS A 87 -10.34 13.17 10.72
C HIS A 87 -9.29 13.52 9.65
N GLN A 88 -8.20 12.77 9.60
CA GLN A 88 -7.29 12.78 8.46
C GLN A 88 -7.72 11.76 7.38
N THR A 89 -7.35 12.02 6.14
CA THR A 89 -7.65 11.16 5.01
C THR A 89 -6.50 10.20 4.73
N VAL A 90 -6.83 8.92 4.55
CA VAL A 90 -6.02 7.95 3.81
C VAL A 90 -6.64 7.78 2.44
N PHE A 91 -5.86 7.86 1.36
CA PHE A 91 -6.45 7.66 0.04
C PHE A 91 -5.56 6.92 -0.96
N ARG A 92 -6.21 6.34 -1.96
CA ARG A 92 -5.60 5.70 -3.13
C ARG A 92 -6.18 6.29 -4.42
N ILE A 93 -5.30 6.59 -5.37
CA ILE A 93 -5.70 6.93 -6.74
C ILE A 93 -5.69 5.67 -7.60
N TRP A 94 -6.73 5.42 -8.40
CA TRP A 94 -6.82 4.19 -9.20
C TRP A 94 -7.08 4.49 -10.69
N LEU A 95 -6.67 3.56 -11.55
CA LEU A 95 -7.01 3.51 -12.98
C LEU A 95 -7.89 2.30 -13.29
N GLU A 96 -7.62 1.18 -12.64
CA GLU A 96 -8.34 -0.07 -12.83
C GLU A 96 -9.23 -0.35 -11.61
N TYR A 97 -10.53 -0.47 -11.82
CA TYR A 97 -11.45 -0.87 -10.74
C TYR A 97 -12.59 -1.69 -11.36
N PRO A 98 -12.77 -2.97 -10.96
CA PRO A 98 -13.82 -3.82 -11.50
C PRO A 98 -15.22 -3.19 -11.34
N GLY A 99 -15.98 -3.14 -12.43
CA GLY A 99 -17.31 -2.53 -12.47
C GLY A 99 -17.30 -1.00 -12.64
N LYS A 100 -16.13 -0.37 -12.74
CA LYS A 100 -15.97 1.07 -12.98
C LYS A 100 -15.22 1.30 -14.30
N LYS A 101 -15.66 2.30 -15.08
CA LYS A 101 -15.08 2.61 -16.41
C LYS A 101 -14.25 3.88 -16.41
N GLU A 102 -14.43 4.70 -15.38
CA GLU A 102 -13.96 6.07 -15.24
C GLU A 102 -12.58 6.21 -14.60
N GLY A 103 -11.75 5.17 -14.54
CA GLY A 103 -10.41 5.29 -13.94
C GLY A 103 -9.39 6.00 -14.84
N ILE A 104 -9.38 5.65 -16.12
CA ILE A 104 -8.40 6.13 -17.11
C ILE A 104 -8.83 7.51 -17.65
N PRO A 105 -7.97 8.54 -17.61
CA PRO A 105 -8.25 9.83 -18.23
C PRO A 105 -8.63 9.72 -19.73
N PRO A 106 -9.80 10.23 -20.16
CA PRO A 106 -10.26 10.09 -21.55
C PRO A 106 -9.31 10.67 -22.60
N TYR A 107 -8.53 11.69 -22.25
CA TYR A 107 -7.57 12.30 -23.19
C TYR A 107 -6.43 11.34 -23.56
N LEU A 108 -6.06 10.41 -22.68
CA LEU A 108 -5.01 9.42 -22.95
C LEU A 108 -5.48 8.41 -23.99
N GLU A 109 -6.72 7.93 -23.86
CA GLU A 109 -7.33 7.00 -24.82
C GLU A 109 -7.49 7.66 -26.19
N LYS A 110 -7.95 8.92 -26.23
CA LYS A 110 -8.04 9.69 -27.48
C LYS A 110 -6.67 9.91 -28.13
N ALA A 111 -5.61 9.99 -27.33
CA ALA A 111 -4.24 10.09 -27.80
C ALA A 111 -3.58 8.73 -28.14
N GLY A 112 -4.35 7.64 -28.10
CA GLY A 112 -3.92 6.31 -28.56
C GLY A 112 -3.42 5.38 -27.45
N LEU A 113 -3.66 5.68 -26.17
CA LEU A 113 -3.42 4.72 -25.10
C LEU A 113 -4.26 3.45 -25.34
N LYS A 114 -3.59 2.31 -25.45
CA LYS A 114 -4.26 1.01 -25.56
C LYS A 114 -4.80 0.59 -24.20
N VAL A 115 -6.00 0.00 -24.21
CA VAL A 115 -6.66 -0.50 -23.02
C VAL A 115 -7.24 -1.88 -23.34
N THR A 116 -6.95 -2.85 -22.48
CA THR A 116 -7.52 -4.19 -22.53
C THR A 116 -8.69 -4.28 -21.57
N GLU A 117 -9.89 -4.57 -22.08
CA GLU A 117 -11.06 -4.90 -21.26
C GLU A 117 -11.15 -6.42 -21.08
N TRP A 118 -11.35 -6.87 -19.84
CA TRP A 118 -11.52 -8.28 -19.50
C TRP A 118 -12.39 -8.43 -18.24
N VAL A 119 -12.84 -9.66 -17.96
CA VAL A 119 -13.65 -9.95 -16.76
C VAL A 119 -12.73 -10.41 -15.63
N ASN A 120 -12.67 -9.64 -14.56
CA ASN A 120 -11.96 -10.01 -13.35
C ASN A 120 -12.83 -10.93 -12.49
N THR A 121 -12.36 -12.16 -12.28
CA THR A 121 -13.04 -13.17 -11.45
C THR A 121 -12.57 -13.15 -9.99
N ASN A 122 -11.53 -12.40 -9.67
CA ASN A 122 -10.96 -12.26 -8.32
C ASN A 122 -11.59 -11.09 -7.55
N THR A 123 -12.92 -10.95 -7.62
CA THR A 123 -13.68 -9.83 -7.02
C THR A 123 -14.48 -10.23 -5.79
N ALA A 124 -14.27 -11.44 -5.28
CA ALA A 124 -14.97 -11.95 -4.09
C ALA A 124 -14.88 -10.94 -2.91
N PRO A 125 -15.98 -10.74 -2.16
CA PRO A 125 -17.24 -11.48 -2.22
C PRO A 125 -18.22 -11.04 -3.32
N PHE A 126 -17.87 -10.04 -4.13
CA PHE A 126 -18.72 -9.54 -5.22
C PHE A 126 -18.63 -10.43 -6.46
N PRO A 127 -19.66 -10.42 -7.35
CA PRO A 127 -19.61 -11.15 -8.60
C PRO A 127 -18.44 -10.69 -9.49
N PRO A 128 -17.98 -11.53 -10.44
CA PRO A 128 -17.02 -11.12 -11.45
C PRO A 128 -17.49 -9.88 -12.22
N GLU A 129 -16.58 -8.95 -12.44
CA GLU A 129 -16.90 -7.67 -13.08
C GLU A 129 -15.89 -7.33 -14.17
N LYS A 130 -16.33 -6.53 -15.14
CA LYS A 130 -15.43 -6.02 -16.18
C LYS A 130 -14.45 -5.02 -15.58
N VAL A 131 -13.18 -5.13 -15.96
CA VAL A 131 -12.11 -4.20 -15.63
C VAL A 131 -11.38 -3.77 -16.90
N ARG A 132 -10.84 -2.55 -16.87
CA ARG A 132 -10.11 -1.93 -17.98
C ARG A 132 -8.67 -1.73 -17.54
N THR A 133 -7.75 -2.49 -18.12
CA THR A 133 -6.31 -2.42 -17.82
C THR A 133 -5.60 -1.63 -18.92
N PRO A 134 -5.00 -0.48 -18.63
CA PRO A 134 -4.23 0.25 -19.63
C PRO A 134 -2.92 -0.45 -19.95
N ASP A 135 -2.37 -0.21 -21.13
CA ASP A 135 -1.01 -0.60 -21.47
C ASP A 135 0.00 0.23 -20.66
N TYR A 136 0.51 -0.36 -19.58
CA TYR A 136 1.48 0.27 -18.68
C TYR A 136 2.82 0.61 -19.34
N GLU A 137 3.16 -0.07 -20.45
CA GLU A 137 4.40 0.19 -21.18
C GLU A 137 4.28 1.43 -22.08
N SER A 138 3.08 1.96 -22.27
CA SER A 138 2.83 3.16 -23.07
C SER A 138 3.65 4.35 -22.56
N PRO A 139 4.52 4.96 -23.39
CA PRO A 139 5.25 6.17 -23.02
C PRO A 139 4.33 7.32 -22.61
N LEU A 140 3.15 7.39 -23.22
CA LEU A 140 2.12 8.38 -22.92
C LEU A 140 1.60 8.23 -21.48
N LEU A 141 1.32 7.00 -21.04
CA LEU A 141 0.85 6.74 -19.69
C LEU A 141 1.96 6.95 -18.65
N ARG A 142 3.18 6.49 -18.95
CA ARG A 142 4.36 6.70 -18.09
C ARG A 142 4.64 8.18 -17.87
N GLN A 143 4.54 8.99 -18.93
CA GLN A 143 4.63 10.45 -18.81
C GLN A 143 3.51 11.00 -17.93
N ALA A 144 2.26 10.60 -18.18
CA ALA A 144 1.12 11.05 -17.39
C ALA A 144 1.26 10.72 -15.89
N PHE A 145 1.78 9.53 -15.55
CA PHE A 145 2.07 9.17 -14.16
C PHE A 145 3.08 10.11 -13.51
N ARG A 146 4.22 10.36 -14.17
CA ARG A 146 5.25 11.26 -13.62
C ARG A 146 4.70 12.68 -13.43
N GLU A 147 3.99 13.21 -14.43
CA GLU A 147 3.39 14.54 -14.38
C GLU A 147 2.32 14.64 -13.28
N PHE A 148 1.44 13.65 -13.19
CA PHE A 148 0.38 13.59 -12.19
C PHE A 148 0.92 13.53 -10.77
N ILE A 149 1.84 12.61 -10.49
CA ILE A 149 2.43 12.45 -9.16
C ILE A 149 3.21 13.71 -8.77
N ALA A 150 3.98 14.31 -9.68
CA ALA A 150 4.70 15.55 -9.43
C ALA A 150 3.74 16.72 -9.11
N ALA A 151 2.66 16.87 -9.87
CA ALA A 151 1.66 17.91 -9.64
C ALA A 151 0.90 17.70 -8.31
N MET A 152 0.56 16.45 -8.00
CA MET A 152 -0.07 16.07 -6.72
C MET A 152 0.85 16.37 -5.55
N GLY A 153 2.13 15.96 -5.59
CA GLY A 153 3.08 16.26 -4.52
C GLY A 153 3.34 17.75 -4.34
N LYS A 154 3.49 18.51 -5.44
CA LYS A 154 3.63 19.97 -5.38
C LYS A 154 2.49 20.65 -4.63
N LYS A 155 1.26 20.13 -4.75
CA LYS A 155 0.07 20.72 -4.14
C LYS A 155 -0.22 20.20 -2.72
N TYR A 156 0.08 18.92 -2.44
CA TYR A 156 -0.42 18.23 -1.25
C TYR A 156 0.65 17.62 -0.33
N ASP A 157 1.93 17.65 -0.68
CA ASP A 157 2.98 17.19 0.24
C ASP A 157 3.03 18.07 1.50
N GLY A 158 2.76 17.47 2.66
CA GLY A 158 2.63 18.15 3.94
C GLY A 158 1.25 18.77 4.23
N ASP A 159 0.22 18.49 3.43
CA ASP A 159 -1.15 18.88 3.77
C ASP A 159 -1.63 18.14 5.04
N PRO A 160 -1.99 18.87 6.12
CA PRO A 160 -2.33 18.25 7.40
C PRO A 160 -3.64 17.46 7.39
N ARG A 161 -4.46 17.61 6.34
CA ARG A 161 -5.66 16.79 6.15
C ARG A 161 -5.33 15.38 5.72
N ILE A 162 -4.12 15.13 5.20
CA ILE A 162 -3.70 13.83 4.68
C ILE A 162 -2.89 13.10 5.75
N GLY A 163 -3.36 11.93 6.15
CA GLY A 163 -2.62 11.04 7.03
C GLY A 163 -1.62 10.19 6.24
N TYR A 164 -2.11 9.49 5.22
CA TYR A 164 -1.31 8.58 4.40
C TYR A 164 -1.80 8.55 2.96
N ILE A 165 -0.88 8.32 2.02
CA ILE A 165 -1.21 7.98 0.64
C ILE A 165 -0.85 6.51 0.44
N THR A 166 -1.80 5.66 0.08
CA THR A 166 -1.45 4.33 -0.43
C THR A 166 -1.09 4.49 -1.90
N ALA A 167 0.14 4.14 -2.29
CA ALA A 167 0.63 4.33 -3.65
C ALA A 167 -0.26 3.55 -4.62
N GLY A 168 -1.04 4.27 -5.41
CA GLY A 168 -1.99 3.68 -6.35
C GLY A 168 -1.47 3.68 -7.78
N LEU A 169 -2.38 3.94 -8.72
CA LEU A 169 -2.20 4.01 -10.18
C LEU A 169 -1.98 2.66 -10.86
N LEU A 170 -1.07 1.84 -10.35
CA LEU A 170 -0.76 0.55 -10.94
C LEU A 170 -1.67 -0.55 -10.37
N GLY A 171 -2.23 -1.36 -11.26
CA GLY A 171 -2.95 -2.58 -10.93
C GLY A 171 -4.42 -2.38 -10.58
N THR A 172 -5.12 -3.50 -10.45
CA THR A 172 -6.52 -3.55 -10.01
C THR A 172 -6.67 -2.91 -8.63
N TRP A 173 -7.66 -2.02 -8.48
CA TRP A 173 -7.89 -1.14 -7.31
C TRP A 173 -6.73 -0.18 -6.99
N GLY A 174 -5.72 -0.08 -7.87
CA GLY A 174 -4.45 0.61 -7.60
C GLY A 174 -3.52 -0.20 -6.68
N GLU A 175 -3.75 -1.50 -6.54
CA GLU A 175 -3.07 -2.33 -5.54
C GLU A 175 -1.90 -3.15 -6.10
N TRP A 176 -1.24 -2.69 -7.16
CA TRP A 176 0.03 -3.22 -7.63
C TRP A 176 0.03 -4.71 -8.07
N HIS A 177 -1.08 -5.18 -8.65
CA HIS A 177 -1.14 -6.41 -9.43
C HIS A 177 -2.25 -6.34 -10.49
N THR A 178 -2.19 -7.22 -11.49
CA THR A 178 -3.27 -7.45 -12.46
C THR A 178 -3.83 -8.87 -12.37
N TYR A 179 -3.53 -9.62 -11.29
CA TYR A 179 -3.96 -11.01 -11.11
C TYR A 179 -5.45 -11.21 -11.41
N PRO A 180 -5.84 -12.24 -12.19
CA PRO A 180 -4.98 -13.32 -12.73
C PRO A 180 -4.29 -13.01 -14.07
N ARG A 181 -4.30 -11.76 -14.55
CA ARG A 181 -3.72 -11.33 -15.83
C ARG A 181 -2.33 -10.74 -15.66
N ASP A 182 -1.38 -11.56 -15.22
CA ASP A 182 0.01 -11.14 -15.03
C ASP A 182 0.68 -10.75 -16.36
N ASP A 183 0.15 -11.19 -17.50
CA ASP A 183 0.57 -10.77 -18.84
C ASP A 183 0.29 -9.28 -19.14
N LEU A 184 -0.60 -8.64 -18.38
CA LEU A 184 -0.90 -7.21 -18.47
C LEU A 184 -0.13 -6.38 -17.41
N TRP A 185 0.72 -7.02 -16.60
CA TRP A 185 1.36 -6.35 -15.49
C TRP A 185 2.47 -5.40 -15.94
N ALA A 186 2.60 -4.26 -15.26
CA ALA A 186 3.64 -3.27 -15.53
C ALA A 186 5.03 -3.86 -15.32
N SER A 187 5.96 -3.61 -16.25
CA SER A 187 7.36 -4.02 -16.06
C SER A 187 7.98 -3.36 -14.83
N LYS A 188 9.05 -3.97 -14.31
CA LYS A 188 9.82 -3.37 -13.20
C LYS A 188 10.36 -1.98 -13.55
N GLN A 189 10.65 -1.70 -14.82
CA GLN A 189 11.08 -0.37 -15.25
C GLN A 189 9.97 0.67 -15.02
N VAL A 190 8.74 0.38 -15.45
CA VAL A 190 7.59 1.26 -15.22
C VAL A 190 7.31 1.44 -13.74
N GLN A 191 7.37 0.35 -12.98
CA GLN A 191 7.23 0.39 -11.52
C GLN A 191 8.30 1.28 -10.86
N GLN A 192 9.56 1.18 -11.28
CA GLN A 192 10.64 2.05 -10.79
C GLN A 192 10.35 3.52 -11.06
N GLU A 193 9.89 3.89 -12.27
CA GLU A 193 9.53 5.27 -12.60
C GLU A 193 8.41 5.82 -11.72
N VAL A 194 7.39 5.01 -11.43
CA VAL A 194 6.30 5.39 -10.53
C VAL A 194 6.82 5.56 -9.09
N LEU A 195 7.65 4.64 -8.61
CA LEU A 195 8.27 4.74 -7.28
C LEU A 195 9.16 5.97 -7.16
N ASP A 196 10.00 6.25 -8.16
CA ASP A 196 10.86 7.45 -8.20
C ASP A 196 10.02 8.73 -8.17
N ALA A 197 8.92 8.77 -8.93
CA ALA A 197 8.03 9.91 -8.94
C ALA A 197 7.39 10.15 -7.56
N TYR A 198 6.87 9.12 -6.89
CA TYR A 198 6.33 9.25 -5.52
C TYR A 198 7.41 9.67 -4.53
N GLU A 199 8.60 9.09 -4.63
CA GLU A 199 9.72 9.34 -3.71
C GLU A 199 10.22 10.79 -3.82
N ALA A 200 10.25 11.34 -5.03
CA ALA A 200 10.58 12.74 -5.30
C ALA A 200 9.46 13.69 -4.86
N ALA A 201 8.21 13.35 -5.15
CA ALA A 201 7.06 14.25 -4.95
C ALA A 201 6.62 14.39 -3.50
N PHE A 202 6.81 13.37 -2.66
CA PHE A 202 6.34 13.35 -1.26
C PHE A 202 7.51 13.20 -0.28
N GLN A 203 7.91 14.32 0.33
CA GLN A 203 8.96 14.36 1.35
C GLN A 203 8.39 14.40 2.78
N LYS A 204 7.15 14.87 2.95
CA LYS A 204 6.50 15.06 4.25
C LYS A 204 5.33 14.10 4.46
N THR A 205 4.48 13.93 3.45
CA THR A 205 3.32 13.04 3.52
C THR A 205 3.77 11.60 3.31
N PRO A 206 3.51 10.66 4.23
CA PRO A 206 3.96 9.29 4.06
C PRO A 206 3.19 8.56 2.95
N VAL A 207 3.94 7.83 2.13
CA VAL A 207 3.41 6.97 1.06
C VAL A 207 3.64 5.51 1.44
N LEU A 208 2.59 4.68 1.30
CA LEU A 208 2.58 3.26 1.66
C LEU A 208 2.50 2.39 0.40
N LEU A 209 3.37 1.39 0.28
CA LEU A 209 3.36 0.43 -0.83
C LEU A 209 2.65 -0.86 -0.40
N ARG A 210 1.94 -1.52 -1.32
CA ARG A 210 1.34 -2.82 -1.00
C ARG A 210 2.38 -3.91 -0.78
N TYR A 211 3.24 -4.11 -1.77
CA TYR A 211 4.16 -5.25 -1.80
C TYR A 211 5.58 -4.84 -1.38
N PRO A 212 6.12 -5.39 -0.28
CA PRO A 212 7.54 -5.33 0.01
C PRO A 212 8.34 -6.10 -1.05
N ALA A 213 9.40 -5.48 -1.57
CA ALA A 213 10.20 -6.08 -2.63
C ALA A 213 11.71 -5.85 -2.43
N GLY A 214 12.46 -6.95 -2.43
CA GLY A 214 13.93 -6.97 -2.49
C GLY A 214 14.44 -6.95 -3.94
N GLU A 215 15.77 -6.93 -4.11
CA GLU A 215 16.41 -6.95 -5.45
C GLU A 215 15.97 -8.14 -6.30
N ASN A 216 15.75 -9.30 -5.65
CA ASN A 216 15.39 -10.55 -6.31
C ASN A 216 13.88 -10.81 -6.37
N ALA A 217 13.03 -9.85 -5.96
CA ALA A 217 11.58 -10.02 -6.05
C ALA A 217 11.16 -10.27 -7.49
N TRP A 218 10.28 -11.24 -7.76
CA TRP A 218 9.97 -11.64 -9.14
C TRP A 218 9.11 -10.59 -9.87
N ALA A 219 7.99 -10.16 -9.27
CA ALA A 219 7.00 -9.28 -9.88
C ALA A 219 7.22 -7.79 -9.65
N HIS A 220 7.90 -7.43 -8.56
CA HIS A 220 7.93 -6.05 -8.07
C HIS A 220 9.33 -5.44 -8.12
N ALA A 221 9.41 -4.16 -8.48
CA ALA A 221 10.64 -3.39 -8.38
C ALA A 221 11.09 -3.27 -6.92
N ALA A 222 12.40 -3.37 -6.68
CA ALA A 222 12.96 -3.27 -5.34
C ALA A 222 12.56 -1.95 -4.65
N ASN A 223 12.07 -2.07 -3.41
CA ASN A 223 11.61 -0.92 -2.61
C ASN A 223 12.02 -0.99 -1.13
N HIS A 224 12.61 -2.10 -0.67
CA HIS A 224 13.07 -2.29 0.70
C HIS A 224 14.00 -1.18 1.24
N ASN A 225 14.82 -0.57 0.37
CA ASN A 225 15.71 0.55 0.71
C ASN A 225 15.09 1.95 0.60
N ARG A 226 13.90 2.08 0.01
CA ARG A 226 13.22 3.37 -0.15
C ARG A 226 12.54 3.82 1.14
N LYS A 227 12.24 5.11 1.26
CA LYS A 227 11.63 5.71 2.48
C LYS A 227 10.13 5.42 2.66
N PHE A 228 9.55 4.55 1.83
CA PHE A 228 8.13 4.23 1.87
C PHE A 228 7.75 3.32 3.03
N GLY A 229 6.53 3.49 3.54
CA GLY A 229 5.86 2.53 4.41
C GLY A 229 5.24 1.38 3.62
N TYR A 230 4.52 0.50 4.32
CA TYR A 230 3.80 -0.61 3.70
C TYR A 230 2.32 -0.63 4.08
N HIS A 231 1.49 -1.19 3.19
CA HIS A 231 0.06 -1.37 3.37
C HIS A 231 -0.35 -2.80 3.00
N ASP A 232 -0.65 -3.65 3.98
CA ASP A 232 -1.13 -5.00 3.73
C ASP A 232 -2.61 -4.97 3.30
N ASP A 233 -2.88 -4.86 1.99
CA ASP A 233 -4.23 -4.92 1.37
C ASP A 233 -4.92 -6.30 1.57
N SER A 234 -4.36 -7.19 2.39
CA SER A 234 -4.96 -8.48 2.75
C SER A 234 -4.70 -8.82 4.21
N PHE A 235 -4.72 -7.79 5.06
CA PHE A 235 -4.48 -7.92 6.49
C PHE A 235 -5.42 -8.95 7.13
N ALA A 236 -4.83 -9.83 7.93
CA ALA A 236 -5.45 -10.99 8.58
C ALA A 236 -5.95 -12.12 7.65
N TRP A 237 -5.76 -12.01 6.32
CA TRP A 237 -6.07 -13.09 5.36
C TRP A 237 -4.81 -13.68 4.71
N ALA A 238 -4.01 -12.83 4.05
CA ALA A 238 -2.77 -13.21 3.38
C ALA A 238 -1.55 -12.54 4.03
N THR A 239 -1.58 -12.42 5.36
CA THR A 239 -0.53 -11.75 6.12
C THR A 239 0.60 -12.70 6.49
N LEU A 240 0.28 -13.84 7.13
CA LEU A 240 1.27 -14.70 7.77
C LEU A 240 1.94 -15.67 6.81
N GLU A 241 3.23 -15.93 7.02
CA GLU A 241 3.95 -16.95 6.25
C GLU A 241 3.37 -18.34 6.53
N THR A 242 3.03 -19.08 5.48
CA THR A 242 2.47 -20.43 5.57
C THR A 242 3.49 -21.53 5.28
N GLY A 243 4.64 -21.16 4.72
CA GLY A 243 5.67 -22.08 4.21
C GLY A 243 5.36 -22.70 2.84
N LYS A 244 4.21 -22.36 2.22
CA LYS A 244 3.87 -22.83 0.87
C LYS A 244 4.41 -21.85 -0.17
N GLU A 245 5.02 -22.38 -1.23
CA GLU A 245 5.57 -21.55 -2.31
C GLU A 245 4.52 -20.66 -2.98
N ALA A 246 3.29 -21.17 -3.15
CA ALA A 246 2.17 -20.41 -3.71
C ALA A 246 1.73 -19.21 -2.86
N ASP A 247 2.11 -19.18 -1.57
CA ASP A 247 1.77 -18.11 -0.62
C ASP A 247 2.95 -17.15 -0.41
N ASN A 248 4.04 -17.26 -1.18
CA ASN A 248 5.20 -16.38 -1.03
C ASN A 248 4.91 -14.90 -1.29
N TRP A 249 3.78 -14.59 -1.92
CA TRP A 249 3.27 -13.23 -2.11
C TRP A 249 2.61 -12.65 -0.86
N PHE A 250 2.34 -13.46 0.18
CA PHE A 250 1.77 -13.01 1.45
C PHE A 250 2.69 -11.98 2.09
N TYR A 251 2.12 -11.08 2.89
CA TYR A 251 2.82 -9.89 3.37
C TYR A 251 4.11 -10.20 4.15
N MET A 252 4.06 -11.09 5.14
CA MET A 252 5.23 -11.45 5.96
C MET A 252 6.27 -12.26 5.18
N ALA A 253 5.84 -13.12 4.25
CA ALA A 253 6.74 -13.86 3.36
C ALA A 253 7.48 -12.89 2.42
N SER A 254 6.76 -11.94 1.84
CA SER A 254 7.32 -10.88 0.99
C SER A 254 8.28 -9.97 1.76
N LEU A 255 7.93 -9.55 2.99
CA LEU A 255 8.84 -8.79 3.87
C LEU A 255 10.15 -9.54 4.13
N ARG A 256 10.06 -10.83 4.47
CA ARG A 256 11.24 -11.66 4.76
C ARG A 256 12.12 -11.82 3.51
N SER A 257 11.49 -12.10 2.36
CA SER A 257 12.16 -12.21 1.07
C SER A 257 12.82 -10.89 0.64
N ALA A 258 12.19 -9.76 0.95
CA ALA A 258 12.72 -8.43 0.69
C ALA A 258 13.92 -8.04 1.59
N GLY A 259 14.21 -8.81 2.63
CA GLY A 259 15.40 -8.70 3.45
C GLY A 259 15.23 -7.87 4.73
N PRO A 260 16.31 -7.75 5.54
CA PRO A 260 16.25 -7.19 6.89
C PRO A 260 15.78 -5.73 6.95
N GLN A 261 16.04 -4.94 5.91
CA GLN A 261 15.61 -3.55 5.83
C GLN A 261 14.09 -3.43 5.68
N ALA A 262 13.46 -4.32 4.89
CA ALA A 262 12.01 -4.41 4.79
C ALA A 262 11.40 -4.88 6.12
N LEU A 263 11.96 -5.92 6.75
CA LEU A 263 11.52 -6.38 8.08
C LEU A 263 11.62 -5.31 9.17
N ALA A 264 12.63 -4.44 9.09
CA ALA A 264 12.81 -3.34 10.03
C ALA A 264 11.99 -2.08 9.68
N LYS A 265 11.22 -2.09 8.58
CA LYS A 265 10.57 -0.88 8.05
C LYS A 265 9.64 -0.20 9.05
N TRP A 266 8.91 -1.00 9.84
CA TRP A 266 8.00 -0.50 10.88
C TRP A 266 8.66 0.43 11.91
N LYS A 267 9.99 0.39 12.04
CA LYS A 267 10.74 1.27 12.95
C LYS A 267 10.90 2.69 12.41
N ILE A 268 10.80 2.88 11.09
CA ILE A 268 11.13 4.14 10.42
C ILE A 268 10.03 4.66 9.50
N ALA A 269 9.05 3.83 9.14
CA ALA A 269 7.94 4.20 8.29
C ALA A 269 6.64 3.54 8.77
N PRO A 270 5.48 4.18 8.54
CA PRO A 270 4.17 3.64 8.91
C PRO A 270 3.86 2.32 8.19
N ILE A 271 3.12 1.46 8.89
CA ILE A 271 2.58 0.22 8.36
C ILE A 271 1.05 0.26 8.57
N GLY A 272 0.31 0.07 7.49
CA GLY A 272 -1.14 -0.07 7.50
C GLY A 272 -1.60 -1.38 6.87
N GLY A 273 -2.90 -1.54 6.73
CA GLY A 273 -3.49 -2.65 5.99
C GLY A 273 -5.01 -2.56 5.95
N GLU A 274 -5.58 -3.34 5.04
CA GLU A 274 -7.03 -3.51 4.86
C GLU A 274 -7.44 -4.89 5.35
N ILE A 275 -8.43 -4.94 6.25
CA ILE A 275 -9.13 -6.18 6.58
C ILE A 275 -10.01 -6.51 5.38
N ARG A 276 -9.75 -7.62 4.71
CA ARG A 276 -10.60 -8.08 3.60
C ARG A 276 -12.07 -8.16 4.06
N PRO A 277 -13.01 -7.50 3.35
CA PRO A 277 -14.44 -7.60 3.64
C PRO A 277 -15.01 -8.99 3.35
#